data_AF-A0A6J8DJ91-F1
#
_entry.id   AF-A0A6J8DJ91-F1
#
_cell.length_a   1.000
_cell.length_b   1.000
_cell.length_c   1.000
_cell.angle_alpha   90.00
_cell.angle_beta   90.00
_cell.angle_gamma   90.00
#
_symmetry.space_group_name_H-M   'P 1'
#
loop_
_entity.id
_entity.type
_entity.pdbx_description
1 polymer ?
#
loop_
_entity_poly.entity_id
_entity_poly.type
_entity_poly.pdbx_seq_one_letter_code
_entity_poly.pdbx_strand_id
1 'polypeptide(L)'
;MDNPSTDLFYKLIDRNISKPRTNSTGIDIEGELEFNPTIQRKAFAKYYEDLSIPKESKFDNSYLELCPIRQRLVEEVLYNQQTNIEPYKEDDISKAIDNLNTGKSPDEYGLCAEHLKFAKETVKPTLTNIFNNILINRAVPTEFKSGILTPVLKKEKNQCLVSSYRGITVTPVISKLHELCILDKLSITPNTDLQFGFTEGLCPLIASLIISECKCERKNNSLYLATVDVQSAFDVVQHLILHDKMLDRNMHQDLWLVIKDLYSGLTSKVKWQGELSDSFNILQGVRQGGILSTHLYKIFVEDLLVELEKNAIGFSLGNIYCGTPTCADDIALISSNSAELQIMLNTIGRYASQHHYNIHPTKSKVICYGSAKNHSTNTWNLSQNITELSNETTHLGLKRSSKKENEVNIEDRVKSARRTKYALMNSGLHGTNGLSPKISYTIYRTYVLPRLLYGLEILSLTKTQIQILERFHIGTLRAIQALATRTAKPAVYLLLGVLTVEAEIHKRKLTFLHSITTSSNNKIKEIINRQIAVNFDNNNSFFFQTALLLSKYNLPDIFDKKHSNSIKTVLEEISKNSHFILLDPQTQRGSSPNVIFKISEPQLWHCRINSSCMGLSRSKYDRNSKSHY
;
A
#
# COMPACT_ATOMS: atom_id res chain seq x y z
N MET A 1 -10.94 15.55 -28.48
CA MET A 1 -11.29 14.20 -28.99
C MET A 1 -11.46 13.30 -27.78
N ASP A 2 -12.67 13.28 -27.25
CA ASP A 2 -13.02 12.51 -26.06
C ASP A 2 -12.86 11.03 -26.32
N ASN A 3 -12.12 10.34 -25.46
CA ASN A 3 -11.79 8.93 -25.63
C ASN A 3 -13.06 8.07 -25.41
N PRO A 4 -13.71 7.55 -26.47
CA PRO A 4 -15.02 6.90 -26.37
C PRO A 4 -14.96 5.58 -25.58
N SER A 5 -13.75 5.06 -25.33
CA SER A 5 -13.53 3.80 -24.62
C SER A 5 -13.87 3.85 -23.14
N THR A 6 -13.70 5.01 -22.50
CA THR A 6 -13.85 5.15 -21.04
C THR A 6 -15.32 5.27 -20.65
N ASP A 7 -16.07 6.07 -21.40
CA ASP A 7 -17.48 6.33 -21.17
C ASP A 7 -18.34 5.09 -21.47
N LEU A 8 -17.99 4.34 -22.53
CA LEU A 8 -18.59 3.04 -22.81
C LEU A 8 -18.27 2.01 -21.72
N PHE A 9 -17.05 2.01 -21.18
CA PHE A 9 -16.66 1.12 -20.08
C PHE A 9 -17.49 1.40 -18.81
N TYR A 10 -17.62 2.66 -18.40
CA TYR A 10 -18.44 3.02 -17.24
C TYR A 10 -19.93 2.77 -17.50
N LYS A 11 -20.46 3.04 -18.70
CA LYS A 11 -21.84 2.68 -19.07
C LYS A 11 -22.11 1.17 -19.03
N LEU A 12 -21.13 0.34 -19.42
CA LEU A 12 -21.23 -1.12 -19.36
C LEU A 12 -21.07 -1.66 -17.93
N ILE A 13 -20.24 -1.01 -17.11
CA ILE A 13 -20.13 -1.29 -15.67
C ILE A 13 -21.45 -0.92 -14.99
N ASP A 14 -21.97 0.29 -15.18
CA ASP A 14 -23.19 0.80 -14.55
C ASP A 14 -24.44 0.02 -14.97
N ARG A 15 -24.51 -0.47 -16.21
CA ARG A 15 -25.58 -1.38 -16.66
C ARG A 15 -25.53 -2.76 -16.02
N ASN A 16 -24.34 -3.23 -15.63
CA ASN A 16 -24.12 -4.58 -15.10
C ASN A 16 -23.84 -4.62 -13.59
N ILE A 17 -23.66 -3.47 -12.94
CA ILE A 17 -23.91 -3.32 -11.51
C ILE A 17 -25.40 -3.61 -11.36
N SER A 18 -25.73 -4.85 -11.02
CA SER A 18 -27.01 -5.11 -10.37
C SER A 18 -27.13 -4.05 -9.29
N LYS A 19 -28.14 -3.18 -9.35
CA LYS A 19 -28.53 -2.36 -8.19
C LYS A 19 -28.44 -3.33 -7.01
N PRO A 20 -27.62 -3.05 -5.97
CA PRO A 20 -27.52 -3.98 -4.86
C PRO A 20 -28.95 -4.28 -4.46
N ARG A 21 -29.34 -5.57 -4.45
CA ARG A 21 -30.60 -5.95 -3.83
C ARG A 21 -30.52 -5.31 -2.46
N THR A 22 -31.33 -4.29 -2.21
CA THR A 22 -31.46 -3.64 -0.92
C THR A 22 -32.20 -4.62 -0.02
N ASN A 23 -31.59 -5.76 0.25
CA ASN A 23 -31.81 -6.40 1.54
C ASN A 23 -31.15 -5.42 2.49
N SER A 24 -31.95 -4.53 3.08
CA SER A 24 -31.50 -3.68 4.17
C SER A 24 -30.78 -4.58 5.15
N THR A 25 -29.47 -4.45 5.24
CA THR A 25 -28.69 -5.18 6.25
C THR A 25 -29.08 -4.60 7.60
N GLY A 26 -29.72 -5.42 8.43
CA GLY A 26 -30.00 -5.05 9.81
C GLY A 26 -28.69 -4.79 10.53
N ILE A 27 -28.64 -3.72 11.32
CA ILE A 27 -27.52 -3.43 12.21
C ILE A 27 -27.94 -3.87 13.60
N ASP A 28 -27.09 -4.66 14.24
CA ASP A 28 -27.27 -5.11 15.62
C ASP A 28 -27.06 -3.92 16.56
N ILE A 29 -28.12 -3.58 17.30
CA ILE A 29 -28.13 -2.57 18.34
C ILE A 29 -28.65 -3.28 19.59
N GLU A 30 -27.76 -3.45 20.58
CA GLU A 30 -28.09 -4.05 21.88
C GLU A 30 -28.71 -5.46 21.79
N GLY A 31 -28.38 -6.23 20.74
CA GLY A 31 -28.85 -7.60 20.54
C GLY A 31 -30.07 -7.73 19.61
N GLU A 32 -30.63 -6.60 19.14
CA GLU A 32 -31.72 -6.58 18.17
C GLU A 32 -31.26 -6.05 16.80
N LEU A 33 -31.71 -6.71 15.72
CA LEU A 33 -31.39 -6.28 14.37
C LEU A 33 -32.33 -5.17 13.93
N GLU A 34 -31.80 -3.96 13.84
CA GLU A 34 -32.52 -2.77 13.42
C GLU A 34 -32.36 -2.52 11.92
N PHE A 35 -33.45 -2.25 11.21
CA PHE A 35 -33.49 -2.05 9.77
C PHE A 35 -33.79 -0.61 9.37
N ASN A 36 -34.27 0.23 10.30
CA ASN A 36 -34.57 1.63 10.08
C ASN A 36 -33.26 2.42 9.84
N PRO A 37 -33.07 3.03 8.66
CA PRO A 37 -31.85 3.75 8.31
C PRO A 37 -31.50 4.88 9.29
N THR A 38 -32.52 5.53 9.88
CA THR A 38 -32.33 6.62 10.85
C THR A 38 -31.71 6.09 12.14
N ILE A 39 -32.19 4.95 12.64
CA ILE A 39 -31.68 4.35 13.87
C ILE A 39 -30.28 3.77 13.64
N GLN A 40 -30.07 3.09 12.51
CA GLN A 40 -28.74 2.61 12.09
C GLN A 40 -27.72 3.76 12.01
N ARG A 41 -28.10 4.89 11.40
CA ARG A 41 -27.26 6.08 11.28
C ARG A 41 -26.87 6.65 12.64
N LYS A 42 -27.82 6.72 13.59
CA LYS A 42 -27.55 7.14 14.97
C LYS A 42 -26.60 6.17 15.69
N ALA A 43 -26.77 4.86 15.48
CA ALA A 43 -25.87 3.84 16.04
C ALA A 43 -24.44 3.98 15.50
N PHE A 44 -24.26 4.23 14.20
CA PHE A 44 -22.95 4.53 13.63
C PHE A 44 -22.36 5.83 14.20
N ALA A 45 -23.14 6.91 14.29
CA ALA A 45 -22.68 8.17 14.85
C ALA A 45 -22.19 8.00 16.29
N LYS A 46 -23.01 7.38 17.15
CA LYS A 46 -22.64 7.06 18.54
C LYS A 46 -21.37 6.21 18.63
N TYR A 47 -21.25 5.17 17.79
CA TYR A 47 -20.06 4.32 17.77
C TYR A 47 -18.77 5.09 17.44
N TYR A 48 -18.79 5.97 16.43
CA TYR A 48 -17.61 6.75 16.07
C TYR A 48 -17.34 7.90 17.04
N GLU A 49 -18.38 8.48 17.64
CA GLU A 49 -18.26 9.45 18.73
C GLU A 49 -17.56 8.80 19.93
N ASP A 50 -18.04 7.66 20.42
CA ASP A 50 -17.44 6.90 21.53
C ASP A 50 -15.98 6.50 21.23
N LEU A 51 -15.66 6.17 19.97
CA LEU A 51 -14.31 5.86 19.54
C LEU A 51 -13.39 7.09 19.57
N SER A 52 -13.95 8.28 19.35
CA SER A 52 -13.23 9.55 19.29
C SER A 52 -13.05 10.25 20.64
N ILE A 53 -13.45 9.61 21.74
CA ILE A 53 -13.27 10.11 23.11
C ILE A 53 -12.07 9.40 23.76
N PRO A 54 -11.06 10.14 24.25
CA PRO A 54 -9.97 9.57 25.04
C PRO A 54 -10.48 8.78 26.24
N LYS A 55 -9.99 7.56 26.40
CA LYS A 55 -10.30 6.72 27.57
C LYS A 55 -9.27 6.98 28.66
N GLU A 56 -9.67 6.91 29.93
CA GLU A 56 -8.74 7.06 31.06
C GLU A 56 -7.65 5.98 31.07
N SER A 57 -6.43 6.38 31.46
CA SER A 57 -5.30 5.46 31.65
C SER A 57 -5.45 4.76 33.00
N LYS A 58 -5.16 3.46 33.05
CA LYS A 58 -4.99 2.73 34.32
C LYS A 58 -3.56 2.82 34.88
N PHE A 59 -2.66 3.49 34.17
CA PHE A 59 -1.25 3.61 34.50
C PHE A 59 -0.93 5.03 34.96
N ASP A 60 -0.05 5.15 35.96
CA ASP A 60 0.52 6.43 36.37
C ASP A 60 1.26 7.03 35.16
N ASN A 61 0.77 8.17 34.70
CA ASN A 61 1.20 8.77 33.46
C ASN A 61 1.58 10.23 33.73
N SER A 62 2.55 10.43 34.61
CA SER A 62 3.19 11.74 34.85
C SER A 62 3.55 12.48 33.56
N TYR A 63 3.87 11.75 32.48
CA TYR A 63 4.05 12.32 31.15
C TYR A 63 2.80 13.04 30.60
N LEU A 64 1.60 12.47 30.77
CA LEU A 64 0.34 13.11 30.39
C LEU A 64 0.06 14.37 31.22
N GLU A 65 0.47 14.40 32.49
CA GLU A 65 0.32 15.59 33.33
C GLU A 65 1.26 16.72 32.90
N LEU A 66 2.45 16.39 32.38
CA LEU A 66 3.44 17.35 31.90
C LEU A 66 3.12 17.92 30.50
N CYS A 67 2.53 17.11 29.61
CA CYS A 67 2.15 17.52 28.25
C CYS A 67 1.40 18.88 28.20
N PRO A 68 0.29 19.09 28.94
CA PRO A 68 -0.46 20.35 28.86
C PRO A 68 0.34 21.54 29.42
N ILE A 69 1.19 21.32 30.42
CA ILE A 69 2.05 22.37 31.00
C ILE A 69 3.07 22.82 29.96
N ARG A 70 3.79 21.88 29.34
CA ARG A 70 4.79 22.17 28.31
C ARG A 70 4.17 22.88 27.12
N GLN A 71 3.03 22.41 26.63
CA GLN A 71 2.34 23.03 25.49
C GLN A 71 1.88 24.45 25.81
N ARG A 72 1.34 24.68 27.02
CA ARG A 72 0.94 26.02 27.46
C ARG A 72 2.14 26.97 27.54
N LEU A 73 3.27 26.53 28.07
CA LEU A 73 4.49 27.34 28.13
C LEU A 73 4.95 27.77 26.73
N VAL A 74 4.91 26.84 25.76
CA VAL A 74 5.24 27.15 24.36
C VAL A 74 4.25 28.17 23.78
N GLU A 75 2.94 27.98 24.00
CA GLU A 75 1.90 28.92 23.57
C GLU A 75 2.09 30.33 24.16
N GLU A 76 2.35 30.43 25.46
CA GLU A 76 2.58 31.70 26.17
C GLU A 76 3.81 32.44 25.65
N VAL A 77 4.91 31.73 25.42
CA VAL A 77 6.14 32.30 24.85
C VAL A 77 5.89 32.85 23.46
N LEU A 78 5.06 32.17 22.66
CA LEU A 78 4.80 32.53 21.27
C LEU A 78 3.69 33.55 21.10
N TYR A 79 2.78 33.70 22.06
CA TYR A 79 1.55 34.49 21.93
C TYR A 79 1.75 35.90 21.34
N ASN A 80 2.82 36.59 21.75
CA ASN A 80 3.15 37.94 21.27
C ASN A 80 4.31 37.97 20.26
N GLN A 81 4.85 36.82 19.86
CA GLN A 81 5.93 36.74 18.87
C GLN A 81 5.35 36.74 17.46
N GLN A 82 5.91 37.59 16.60
CA GLN A 82 5.64 37.51 15.17
C GLN A 82 6.05 36.14 14.62
N THR A 83 5.31 35.67 13.60
CA THR A 83 5.64 34.46 12.87
C THR A 83 7.04 34.54 12.27
N ASN A 84 7.83 33.48 12.45
CA ASN A 84 9.19 33.39 11.93
C ASN A 84 9.30 32.39 10.75
N ILE A 85 8.17 31.86 10.30
CA ILE A 85 8.11 30.99 9.13
C ILE A 85 7.90 31.81 7.86
N GLU A 86 8.56 31.40 6.78
CA GLU A 86 8.34 32.03 5.48
C GLU A 86 6.86 31.90 5.07
N PRO A 87 6.23 32.99 4.58
CA PRO A 87 4.85 32.93 4.10
C PRO A 87 4.72 32.02 2.87
N TYR A 88 3.50 31.58 2.60
CA TYR A 88 3.15 30.90 1.36
C TYR A 88 3.17 31.88 0.18
N LYS A 89 3.73 31.43 -0.93
CA LYS A 89 3.70 32.10 -2.23
C LYS A 89 2.60 31.47 -3.10
N GLU A 90 2.16 32.20 -4.12
CA GLU A 90 1.18 31.66 -5.08
C GLU A 90 1.67 30.38 -5.77
N ASP A 91 2.97 30.23 -5.97
CA ASP A 91 3.58 29.02 -6.54
C ASP A 91 3.43 27.80 -5.61
N ASP A 92 3.49 27.99 -4.29
CA ASP A 92 3.26 26.93 -3.31
C ASP A 92 1.81 26.43 -3.41
N ILE A 93 0.86 27.37 -3.53
CA ILE A 93 -0.56 27.05 -3.72
C ILE A 93 -0.79 26.38 -5.06
N SER A 94 -0.14 26.86 -6.11
CA SER A 94 -0.18 26.31 -7.46
C SER A 94 0.25 24.83 -7.47
N LYS A 95 1.38 24.53 -6.84
CA LYS A 95 1.91 23.17 -6.65
C LYS A 95 0.95 22.30 -5.82
N ALA A 96 0.40 22.84 -4.73
CA ALA A 96 -0.56 22.11 -3.89
C ALA A 96 -1.86 21.78 -4.65
N ILE A 97 -2.38 22.69 -5.48
CA ILE A 97 -3.58 22.46 -6.32
C ILE A 97 -3.30 21.33 -7.32
N ASP A 98 -2.14 21.33 -7.97
CA ASP A 98 -1.78 20.30 -8.94
C ASP A 98 -1.69 18.90 -8.31
N ASN A 99 -1.23 18.85 -7.05
CA ASN A 99 -1.10 17.62 -6.27
C ASN A 99 -2.43 17.08 -5.70
N LEU A 100 -3.54 17.82 -5.79
CA LEU A 100 -4.84 17.30 -5.38
C LEU A 100 -5.27 16.12 -6.26
N ASN A 101 -5.76 15.05 -5.64
CA ASN A 101 -6.28 13.90 -6.36
C ASN A 101 -7.66 14.19 -6.98
N THR A 102 -7.80 13.96 -8.28
CA THR A 102 -9.08 14.05 -9.02
C THR A 102 -9.90 12.76 -8.91
N GLY A 103 -11.16 12.81 -9.31
CA GLY A 103 -12.11 11.69 -9.29
C GLY A 103 -12.50 11.25 -7.88
N LYS A 104 -12.49 12.18 -6.92
CA LYS A 104 -12.88 11.96 -5.52
C LYS A 104 -14.27 12.51 -5.24
N SER A 105 -14.92 12.00 -4.19
CA SER A 105 -16.22 12.50 -3.74
C SER A 105 -16.15 13.98 -3.37
N PRO A 106 -17.22 14.76 -3.62
CA PRO A 106 -17.33 16.13 -3.15
C PRO A 106 -17.29 16.19 -1.62
N ASP A 107 -16.80 17.30 -1.09
CA ASP A 107 -16.89 17.62 0.33
C ASP A 107 -18.31 18.08 0.73
N GLU A 108 -18.48 18.49 1.98
CA GLU A 108 -19.78 18.92 2.50
C GLU A 108 -20.32 20.21 1.86
N TYR A 109 -19.45 20.99 1.22
CA TYR A 109 -19.78 22.23 0.52
C TYR A 109 -19.99 22.00 -0.99
N GLY A 110 -19.92 20.74 -1.46
CA GLY A 110 -20.02 20.39 -2.87
C GLY A 110 -18.76 20.68 -3.68
N LEU A 111 -17.63 20.99 -3.03
CA LEU A 111 -16.36 21.24 -3.71
C LEU A 111 -15.61 19.93 -4.00
N CYS A 112 -14.85 19.95 -5.08
CA CYS A 112 -14.04 18.86 -5.61
C CYS A 112 -12.67 19.43 -6.00
N ALA A 113 -11.66 18.57 -6.12
CA ALA A 113 -10.33 18.98 -6.55
C ALA A 113 -10.34 19.67 -7.92
N GLU A 114 -11.18 19.18 -8.83
CA GLU A 114 -11.37 19.68 -10.19
C GLU A 114 -11.77 21.16 -10.20
N HIS A 115 -12.66 21.59 -9.30
CA HIS A 115 -13.07 22.99 -9.21
C HIS A 115 -11.85 23.90 -8.97
N LEU A 116 -10.94 23.50 -8.09
CA LEU A 116 -9.71 24.25 -7.83
C LEU A 116 -8.70 24.16 -8.98
N LYS A 117 -8.57 22.99 -9.62
CA LYS A 117 -7.66 22.81 -10.76
C LYS A 117 -8.08 23.64 -11.98
N PHE A 118 -9.37 23.71 -12.27
CA PHE A 118 -9.88 24.49 -13.41
C PHE A 118 -9.94 26.00 -13.14
N ALA A 119 -10.19 26.41 -11.89
CA ALA A 119 -10.22 27.82 -11.50
C ALA A 119 -8.89 28.33 -10.93
N LYS A 120 -7.80 27.57 -11.10
CA LYS A 120 -6.52 27.72 -10.41
C LYS A 120 -5.99 29.15 -10.39
N GLU A 121 -5.88 29.79 -11.56
CA GLU A 121 -5.33 31.14 -11.69
C GLU A 121 -6.20 32.20 -11.00
N THR A 122 -7.51 31.97 -10.93
CA THR A 122 -8.45 32.89 -10.27
C THR A 122 -8.42 32.74 -8.75
N VAL A 123 -8.31 31.51 -8.23
CA VAL A 123 -8.43 31.25 -6.79
C VAL A 123 -7.10 31.34 -6.03
N LYS A 124 -5.97 31.13 -6.71
CA LYS A 124 -4.64 31.09 -6.06
C LYS A 124 -4.31 32.37 -5.25
N PRO A 125 -4.60 33.62 -5.67
CA PRO A 125 -4.20 34.79 -4.90
C PRO A 125 -5.00 34.90 -3.60
N THR A 126 -6.30 34.61 -3.67
CA THR A 126 -7.19 34.61 -2.50
C THR A 126 -6.81 33.51 -1.51
N LEU A 127 -6.54 32.29 -1.99
CA LEU A 127 -6.13 31.17 -1.14
C LEU A 127 -4.77 31.44 -0.47
N THR A 128 -3.84 32.06 -1.20
CA THR A 128 -2.54 32.49 -0.64
C THR A 128 -2.74 33.45 0.53
N ASN A 129 -3.61 34.46 0.36
CA ASN A 129 -3.93 35.40 1.42
C ASN A 129 -4.59 34.70 2.62
N ILE A 130 -5.55 33.80 2.38
CA ILE A 130 -6.22 33.05 3.47
C ILE A 130 -5.20 32.22 4.25
N PHE A 131 -4.35 31.44 3.59
CA PHE A 131 -3.39 30.57 4.28
C PHE A 131 -2.31 31.35 5.01
N ASN A 132 -1.88 32.51 4.47
CA ASN A 132 -0.97 33.40 5.19
C ASN A 132 -1.63 34.03 6.41
N ASN A 133 -2.92 34.40 6.35
CA ASN A 133 -3.65 34.86 7.53
C ASN A 133 -3.80 33.75 8.59
N ILE A 134 -4.00 32.50 8.19
CA ILE A 134 -3.99 31.36 9.12
C ILE A 134 -2.62 31.24 9.78
N LEU A 135 -1.54 31.38 9.02
CA LEU A 135 -0.17 31.28 9.52
C LEU A 135 0.14 32.40 10.53
N ILE A 136 -0.21 33.65 10.19
CA ILE A 136 0.00 34.84 11.03
C ILE A 136 -0.77 34.75 12.34
N ASN A 137 -2.06 34.41 12.25
CA ASN A 137 -2.94 34.38 13.41
C ASN A 137 -2.89 33.04 14.17
N ARG A 138 -2.24 32.03 13.60
CA ARG A 138 -2.21 30.63 14.08
C ARG A 138 -3.61 30.06 14.37
N ALA A 139 -4.59 30.53 13.60
CA ALA A 139 -6.00 30.23 13.80
C ALA A 139 -6.60 29.69 12.51
N VAL A 140 -7.10 28.46 12.57
CA VAL A 140 -7.70 27.73 11.47
C VAL A 140 -9.22 27.93 11.49
N PRO A 141 -9.86 28.28 10.36
CA PRO A 141 -11.30 28.43 10.28
C PRO A 141 -12.04 27.15 10.66
N THR A 142 -13.20 27.29 11.32
CA THR A 142 -14.05 26.16 11.72
C THR A 142 -14.48 25.27 10.55
N GLU A 143 -14.63 25.87 9.37
CA GLU A 143 -14.97 25.22 8.10
C GLU A 143 -13.90 24.26 7.61
N PHE A 144 -12.68 24.31 8.16
CA PHE A 144 -11.62 23.35 7.83
C PHE A 144 -11.60 22.16 8.81
N LYS A 145 -12.30 22.31 9.94
CA LYS A 145 -12.29 21.38 11.07
C LYS A 145 -13.45 20.38 11.05
N SER A 146 -14.26 20.39 10.00
CA SER A 146 -15.38 19.49 9.80
C SER A 146 -15.03 18.28 8.91
N GLY A 147 -15.89 17.27 8.90
CA GLY A 147 -15.72 16.10 8.05
C GLY A 147 -16.98 15.25 7.90
N ILE A 148 -17.12 14.61 6.74
CA ILE A 148 -18.17 13.62 6.50
C ILE A 148 -17.56 12.22 6.56
N LEU A 149 -17.91 11.46 7.60
CA LEU A 149 -17.50 10.08 7.79
C LEU A 149 -18.46 9.13 7.07
N THR A 150 -17.95 8.33 6.15
CA THR A 150 -18.72 7.27 5.48
C THR A 150 -18.27 5.89 5.98
N PRO A 151 -19.15 5.10 6.62
CA PRO A 151 -18.83 3.74 7.05
C PRO A 151 -18.70 2.79 5.84
N VAL A 152 -17.55 2.11 5.73
CA VAL A 152 -17.27 1.14 4.66
C VAL A 152 -16.98 -0.24 5.26
N LEU A 153 -17.74 -1.25 4.87
CA LEU A 153 -17.64 -2.60 5.41
C LEU A 153 -16.23 -3.18 5.20
N LYS A 154 -15.59 -3.63 6.27
CA LYS A 154 -14.33 -4.38 6.22
C LYS A 154 -14.59 -5.74 5.57
N LYS A 155 -13.68 -6.17 4.70
CA LYS A 155 -13.80 -7.43 3.97
C LYS A 155 -13.98 -8.62 4.93
N GLU A 156 -14.92 -9.51 4.60
CA GLU A 156 -15.17 -10.78 5.32
C GLU A 156 -15.52 -10.57 6.82
N LYS A 157 -16.10 -9.41 7.17
CA LYS A 157 -16.61 -9.11 8.52
C LYS A 157 -18.14 -9.15 8.58
N ASN A 158 -18.67 -9.29 9.78
CA ASN A 158 -20.11 -9.34 10.02
C ASN A 158 -20.73 -7.97 9.73
N GLN A 159 -21.52 -7.89 8.67
CA GLN A 159 -22.19 -6.67 8.20
C GLN A 159 -23.21 -6.09 9.19
N CYS A 160 -23.66 -6.87 10.18
CA CYS A 160 -24.60 -6.40 11.19
C CYS A 160 -23.92 -5.59 12.30
N LEU A 161 -22.60 -5.67 12.47
CA LEU A 161 -21.89 -4.98 13.56
C LEU A 161 -21.32 -3.65 13.07
N VAL A 162 -21.59 -2.55 13.79
CA VAL A 162 -21.02 -1.22 13.47
C VAL A 162 -19.49 -1.21 13.46
N SER A 163 -18.85 -1.98 14.34
CA SER A 163 -17.39 -2.12 14.44
C SER A 163 -16.73 -2.82 13.23
N SER A 164 -17.54 -3.51 12.42
CA SER A 164 -17.10 -4.10 11.16
C SER A 164 -16.90 -3.07 10.06
N TYR A 165 -17.31 -1.82 10.25
CA TYR A 165 -17.16 -0.75 9.26
C TYR A 165 -15.96 0.13 9.59
N ARG A 166 -15.19 0.50 8.56
CA ARG A 166 -14.14 1.52 8.64
C ARG A 166 -14.76 2.88 8.34
N GLY A 167 -14.54 3.87 9.20
CA GLY A 167 -14.96 5.24 8.94
C GLY A 167 -13.97 5.92 8.01
N ILE A 168 -14.38 6.25 6.78
CA ILE A 168 -13.57 7.04 5.85
C ILE A 168 -14.08 8.47 5.89
N THR A 169 -13.23 9.41 6.28
CA THR A 169 -13.62 10.82 6.42
C THR A 169 -13.25 11.61 5.17
N VAL A 170 -14.23 12.28 4.59
CA VAL A 170 -14.03 13.30 3.56
C VAL A 170 -13.92 14.65 4.27
N THR A 171 -12.72 15.22 4.29
CA THR A 171 -12.49 16.59 4.77
C THR A 171 -12.68 17.61 3.64
N PRO A 172 -12.99 18.88 3.99
CA PRO A 172 -13.09 20.00 3.06
C PRO A 172 -11.89 20.10 2.11
N VAL A 173 -12.15 20.37 0.84
CA VAL A 173 -11.08 20.40 -0.20
C VAL A 173 -10.07 21.51 0.09
N ILE A 174 -10.53 22.66 0.59
CA ILE A 174 -9.65 23.78 0.95
C ILE A 174 -8.80 23.42 2.18
N SER A 175 -9.34 22.68 3.16
CA SER A 175 -8.53 22.14 4.28
C SER A 175 -7.44 21.21 3.77
N LYS A 176 -7.76 20.30 2.84
CA LYS A 176 -6.75 19.39 2.24
C LYS A 176 -5.66 20.16 1.51
N LEU A 177 -6.03 21.24 0.81
CA LEU A 177 -5.07 22.09 0.12
C LEU A 177 -4.13 22.78 1.13
N HIS A 178 -4.67 23.31 2.23
CA HIS A 178 -3.85 23.90 3.29
C HIS A 178 -2.93 22.85 3.94
N GLU A 179 -3.43 21.65 4.21
CA GLU A 179 -2.62 20.53 4.71
C GLU A 179 -1.48 20.13 3.77
N LEU A 180 -1.68 20.19 2.43
CA LEU A 180 -0.60 19.98 1.46
C LEU A 180 0.47 21.07 1.55
N CYS A 181 0.07 22.33 1.75
CA CYS A 181 1.01 23.44 1.92
C CYS A 181 1.79 23.32 3.23
N ILE A 182 1.13 22.94 4.33
CA ILE A 182 1.78 22.61 5.60
C ILE A 182 2.79 21.48 5.39
N LEU A 183 2.39 20.43 4.68
CA LEU A 183 3.25 19.27 4.44
C LEU A 183 4.52 19.62 3.68
N ASP A 184 4.45 20.53 2.71
CA ASP A 184 5.64 20.99 1.97
C ASP A 184 6.62 21.78 2.85
N LYS A 185 6.10 22.48 3.88
CA LYS A 185 6.92 23.18 4.89
C LYS A 185 7.32 22.32 6.09
N LEU A 186 6.79 21.09 6.22
CA LEU A 186 7.14 20.18 7.32
C LEU A 186 8.54 19.57 7.09
N SER A 187 9.54 20.13 7.76
CA SER A 187 10.92 19.62 7.75
C SER A 187 11.18 18.56 8.82
N ILE A 188 10.28 17.57 8.98
CA ILE A 188 10.47 16.50 9.98
C ILE A 188 10.96 15.24 9.28
N THR A 189 12.24 14.94 9.46
CA THR A 189 12.83 13.65 9.09
C THR A 189 12.54 12.61 10.17
N PRO A 190 12.11 11.40 9.80
CA PRO A 190 11.99 10.32 10.77
C PRO A 190 13.33 10.01 11.46
N ASN A 191 13.28 9.70 12.74
CA ASN A 191 14.42 9.28 13.56
C ASN A 191 14.76 7.78 13.40
N THR A 192 13.98 7.04 12.64
CA THR A 192 14.22 5.61 12.34
C THR A 192 13.86 5.26 10.91
N ASP A 193 14.69 4.40 10.31
CA ASP A 193 14.52 3.87 8.96
C ASP A 193 13.69 2.58 8.92
N LEU A 194 13.11 2.15 10.06
CA LEU A 194 12.37 0.89 10.18
C LEU A 194 10.85 1.03 9.95
N GLN A 195 10.38 2.24 9.66
CA GLN A 195 8.99 2.51 9.27
C GLN A 195 8.86 2.58 7.74
N PHE A 196 8.33 1.51 7.16
CA PHE A 196 8.13 1.36 5.71
C PHE A 196 6.74 1.81 5.24
N GLY A 197 5.80 2.02 6.16
CA GLY A 197 4.44 2.48 5.86
C GLY A 197 4.38 4.00 5.72
N PHE A 198 3.70 4.47 4.66
CA PHE A 198 3.54 5.90 4.37
C PHE A 198 4.85 6.69 4.24
N THR A 199 5.93 6.02 3.84
CA THR A 199 7.24 6.64 3.62
C THR A 199 7.50 6.74 2.12
N GLU A 200 7.84 7.93 1.65
CA GLU A 200 8.07 8.21 0.23
C GLU A 200 9.21 7.34 -0.33
N GLY A 201 9.04 6.84 -1.56
CA GLY A 201 10.01 5.98 -2.23
C GLY A 201 10.13 4.57 -1.66
N LEU A 202 9.42 4.24 -0.57
CA LEU A 202 9.37 2.91 0.02
C LEU A 202 8.06 2.20 -0.32
N CYS A 203 8.10 0.87 -0.33
CA CYS A 203 6.90 0.06 -0.41
C CYS A 203 6.82 -0.93 0.76
N PRO A 204 5.60 -1.32 1.20
CA PRO A 204 5.41 -2.24 2.32
C PRO A 204 6.13 -3.58 2.15
N LEU A 205 6.38 -4.00 0.90
CA LEU A 205 7.04 -5.27 0.61
C LEU A 205 8.48 -5.32 1.13
N ILE A 206 9.13 -4.17 1.36
CA ILE A 206 10.48 -4.07 1.93
C ILE A 206 10.52 -4.64 3.35
N ALA A 207 9.54 -4.33 4.20
CA ALA A 207 9.44 -4.93 5.54
C ALA A 207 9.34 -6.47 5.47
N SER A 208 8.61 -6.97 4.47
CA SER A 208 8.50 -8.40 4.19
C SER A 208 9.77 -9.01 3.59
N LEU A 209 10.56 -8.25 2.83
CA LEU A 209 11.87 -8.66 2.36
C LEU A 209 12.80 -8.87 3.56
N ILE A 210 12.86 -7.92 4.51
CA ILE A 210 13.69 -8.00 5.71
C ILE A 210 13.41 -9.29 6.49
N ILE A 211 12.13 -9.60 6.75
CA ILE A 211 11.72 -10.86 7.38
C ILE A 211 12.28 -12.09 6.62
N SER A 212 12.23 -12.05 5.29
CA SER A 212 12.68 -13.17 4.44
C SER A 212 14.20 -13.32 4.46
N GLU A 213 14.95 -12.22 4.51
CA GLU A 213 16.41 -12.23 4.67
C GLU A 213 16.84 -12.70 6.06
N CYS A 214 16.18 -12.24 7.13
CA CYS A 214 16.40 -12.76 8.49
C CYS A 214 16.14 -14.28 8.57
N LYS A 215 15.10 -14.76 7.90
CA LYS A 215 14.81 -16.20 7.79
C LYS A 215 15.90 -16.97 7.05
N CYS A 216 16.54 -16.37 6.04
CA CYS A 216 17.67 -16.97 5.33
C CYS A 216 18.94 -16.98 6.20
N GLU A 217 19.14 -15.92 7.00
CA GLU A 217 20.32 -15.76 7.86
C GLU A 217 20.37 -16.75 9.03
N ARG A 218 19.21 -17.20 9.53
CA ARG A 218 19.15 -18.02 10.76
C ARG A 218 19.96 -19.33 10.72
N LYS A 219 20.42 -19.81 9.55
CA LYS A 219 21.25 -21.04 9.39
C LYS A 219 20.76 -22.24 10.23
N ASN A 220 19.47 -22.55 10.14
CA ASN A 220 18.73 -23.59 10.88
C ASN A 220 18.40 -23.31 12.35
N ASN A 221 18.85 -22.20 12.94
CA ASN A 221 18.43 -21.76 14.26
C ASN A 221 16.96 -21.33 14.29
N SER A 222 16.40 -21.26 15.49
CA SER A 222 15.07 -20.70 15.70
C SER A 222 15.02 -19.22 15.30
N LEU A 223 13.93 -18.82 14.66
CA LEU A 223 13.58 -17.43 14.41
C LEU A 223 12.11 -17.24 14.75
N TYR A 224 11.82 -16.41 15.73
CA TYR A 224 10.47 -16.03 16.11
C TYR A 224 10.07 -14.77 15.37
N LEU A 225 8.85 -14.77 14.83
CA LEU A 225 8.21 -13.61 14.22
C LEU A 225 6.90 -13.36 14.97
N ALA A 226 6.80 -12.22 15.65
CA ALA A 226 5.52 -11.73 16.15
C ALA A 226 4.97 -10.67 15.21
N THR A 227 3.71 -10.81 14.80
CA THR A 227 2.94 -9.76 14.12
C THR A 227 1.96 -9.19 15.13
N VAL A 228 2.00 -7.88 15.37
CA VAL A 228 1.14 -7.17 16.34
C VAL A 228 0.25 -6.20 15.58
N ASP A 229 -1.06 -6.31 15.79
CA ASP A 229 -2.10 -5.45 15.18
C ASP A 229 -2.67 -4.54 16.25
N VAL A 230 -2.68 -3.22 16.01
CA VAL A 230 -3.29 -2.23 16.90
C VAL A 230 -4.74 -1.98 16.45
N GLN A 231 -5.69 -2.09 17.38
CA GLN A 231 -7.10 -1.85 17.11
C GLN A 231 -7.35 -0.38 16.81
N SER A 232 -7.91 -0.09 15.63
CA SER A 232 -8.32 1.26 15.23
C SER A 232 -7.21 2.30 15.44
N ALA A 233 -5.97 1.95 15.09
CA ALA A 233 -4.77 2.71 15.47
C ALA A 233 -4.83 4.22 15.13
N PHE A 234 -5.46 4.56 13.99
CA PHE A 234 -5.64 5.95 13.55
C PHE A 234 -6.69 6.69 14.39
N ASP A 235 -7.73 6.00 14.83
CA ASP A 235 -8.89 6.60 15.52
C ASP A 235 -8.60 6.87 17.01
N VAL A 236 -7.54 6.26 17.57
CA VAL A 236 -7.19 6.34 19.01
C VAL A 236 -5.92 7.16 19.29
N VAL A 237 -5.40 7.89 18.29
CA VAL A 237 -4.24 8.78 18.48
C VAL A 237 -4.62 9.98 19.33
N GLN A 238 -4.19 10.03 20.59
CA GLN A 238 -4.48 11.16 21.45
C GLN A 238 -3.78 12.44 20.99
N HIS A 239 -4.56 13.51 20.81
CA HIS A 239 -4.04 14.79 20.33
C HIS A 239 -3.02 15.40 21.28
N LEU A 240 -3.28 15.36 22.60
CA LEU A 240 -2.37 15.90 23.62
C LEU A 240 -0.97 15.30 23.51
N ILE A 241 -0.85 13.97 23.47
CA ILE A 241 0.44 13.29 23.32
C ILE A 241 1.06 13.56 21.94
N LEU A 242 0.24 13.51 20.88
CA LEU A 242 0.70 13.75 19.53
C LEU A 242 1.35 15.14 19.40
N HIS A 243 0.72 16.19 19.95
CA HIS A 243 1.25 17.54 19.92
C HIS A 243 2.55 17.68 20.73
N ASP A 244 2.70 16.97 21.84
CA ASP A 244 3.95 16.97 22.61
C ASP A 244 5.10 16.29 21.84
N LYS A 245 4.83 15.13 21.22
CA LYS A 245 5.77 14.42 20.34
C LYS A 245 6.23 15.25 19.14
N MET A 246 5.40 16.18 18.64
CA MET A 246 5.79 17.13 17.58
C MET A 246 6.83 18.14 18.09
N LEU A 247 6.67 18.64 19.33
CA LEU A 247 7.61 19.57 19.94
C LEU A 247 8.98 18.91 20.15
N ASP A 248 9.01 17.64 20.56
CA ASP A 248 10.26 16.86 20.71
C ASP A 248 11.06 16.70 19.42
N ARG A 249 10.41 16.84 18.27
CA ARG A 249 11.02 16.72 16.95
C ARG A 249 11.42 18.08 16.36
N ASN A 250 11.47 19.12 17.19
CA ASN A 250 11.80 20.48 16.78
C ASN A 250 10.93 20.97 15.62
N MET A 251 9.65 20.59 15.60
CA MET A 251 8.70 21.14 14.63
C MET A 251 8.67 22.66 14.74
N HIS A 252 8.63 23.36 13.61
CA HIS A 252 8.48 24.81 13.62
C HIS A 252 7.22 25.21 14.41
N GLN A 253 7.41 26.08 15.39
CA GLN A 253 6.40 26.45 16.37
C GLN A 253 5.10 27.02 15.77
N ASP A 254 5.21 27.86 14.73
CA ASP A 254 4.05 28.36 14.00
C ASP A 254 3.24 27.23 13.33
N LEU A 255 3.90 26.25 12.70
CA LEU A 255 3.22 25.09 12.11
C LEU A 255 2.61 24.20 13.19
N TRP A 256 3.31 24.03 14.31
CA TRP A 256 2.81 23.28 15.46
C TRP A 256 1.51 23.88 15.99
N LEU A 257 1.44 25.22 16.17
CA LEU A 257 0.22 25.92 16.59
C LEU A 257 -0.91 25.78 15.58
N VAL A 258 -0.62 25.94 14.28
CA VAL A 258 -1.62 25.76 13.21
C VAL A 258 -2.16 24.33 13.18
N ILE A 259 -1.32 23.31 13.33
CA ILE A 259 -1.74 21.90 13.38
C ILE A 259 -2.52 21.63 14.66
N LYS A 260 -2.08 22.18 15.80
CA LYS A 260 -2.81 22.08 17.07
C LYS A 260 -4.20 22.68 16.96
N ASP A 261 -4.32 23.87 16.37
CA ASP A 261 -5.61 24.50 16.18
C ASP A 261 -6.48 23.77 15.14
N LEU A 262 -5.89 23.22 14.07
CA LEU A 262 -6.61 22.38 13.12
C LEU A 262 -7.28 21.15 13.79
N TYR A 263 -6.64 20.61 14.82
CA TYR A 263 -7.15 19.49 15.61
C TYR A 263 -8.01 19.93 16.81
N SER A 264 -8.06 21.23 17.12
CA SER A 264 -8.90 21.80 18.16
C SER A 264 -10.35 21.94 17.65
N GLY A 265 -11.33 21.35 18.34
CA GLY A 265 -12.73 21.48 17.95
C GLY A 265 -13.07 20.80 16.62
N LEU A 266 -12.39 19.70 16.28
CA LEU A 266 -12.76 18.87 15.14
C LEU A 266 -14.19 18.33 15.31
N THR A 267 -14.95 18.33 14.22
CA THR A 267 -16.31 17.79 14.17
C THR A 267 -16.49 16.82 13.02
N SER A 268 -17.40 15.87 13.17
CA SER A 268 -17.74 14.91 12.12
C SER A 268 -19.23 14.63 12.08
N LYS A 269 -19.73 14.28 10.89
CA LYS A 269 -21.09 13.74 10.66
C LYS A 269 -20.98 12.39 9.95
N VAL A 270 -21.81 11.43 10.33
CA VAL A 270 -21.88 10.14 9.63
C VAL A 270 -22.83 10.23 8.44
N LYS A 271 -22.34 9.84 7.26
CA LYS A 271 -23.16 9.61 6.07
C LYS A 271 -23.54 8.13 5.98
N TRP A 272 -24.82 7.83 6.14
CA TRP A 272 -25.36 6.48 5.99
C TRP A 272 -26.57 6.49 5.07
N GLN A 273 -26.56 5.63 4.05
CA GLN A 273 -27.63 5.51 3.05
C GLN A 273 -28.08 6.85 2.40
N GLY A 274 -27.16 7.80 2.26
CA GLY A 274 -27.41 9.09 1.63
C GLY A 274 -27.75 10.23 2.59
N GLU A 275 -28.10 9.91 3.84
CA GLU A 275 -28.42 10.91 4.87
C GLU A 275 -27.27 11.15 5.83
N LEU A 276 -27.26 12.34 6.45
CA LEU A 276 -26.26 12.77 7.42
C LEU A 276 -26.79 12.68 8.85
N SER A 277 -25.89 12.36 9.78
CA SER A 277 -26.16 12.48 11.20
C SER A 277 -26.02 13.88 11.73
N ASP A 278 -26.47 14.07 12.98
CA ASP A 278 -26.05 15.19 13.79
C ASP A 278 -24.52 15.18 13.91
N SER A 279 -23.97 16.37 14.14
CA SER A 279 -22.53 16.57 14.30
C SER A 279 -22.09 16.14 15.70
N PHE A 280 -20.93 15.50 15.79
CA PHE A 280 -20.27 15.16 17.04
C PHE A 280 -18.81 15.61 17.03
N ASN A 281 -18.23 15.77 18.21
CA ASN A 281 -16.85 16.22 18.38
C ASN A 281 -15.86 15.06 18.26
N ILE A 282 -14.68 15.33 17.69
CA ILE A 282 -13.57 14.39 17.59
C ILE A 282 -12.46 14.85 18.55
N LEU A 283 -12.29 14.14 19.67
CA LEU A 283 -11.35 14.53 20.73
C LEU A 283 -10.04 13.70 20.71
N GLN A 284 -10.00 12.64 19.90
CA GLN A 284 -8.80 11.88 19.57
C GLN A 284 -8.90 11.31 18.14
N GLY A 285 -7.76 10.81 17.68
CA GLY A 285 -7.59 10.21 16.38
C GLY A 285 -7.06 11.18 15.33
N VAL A 286 -6.39 10.64 14.33
CA VAL A 286 -6.03 11.34 13.10
C VAL A 286 -7.09 11.08 12.04
N ARG A 287 -7.45 12.11 11.26
CA ARG A 287 -8.53 12.06 10.29
C ARG A 287 -8.23 11.02 9.20
N GLN A 288 -8.93 9.88 9.15
CA GLN A 288 -8.73 8.89 8.09
C GLN A 288 -9.11 9.51 6.73
N GLY A 289 -8.11 9.74 5.87
CA GLY A 289 -8.27 10.44 4.59
C GLY A 289 -7.76 11.89 4.58
N GLY A 290 -7.31 12.42 5.72
CA GLY A 290 -6.55 13.67 5.81
C GLY A 290 -5.14 13.53 5.23
N ILE A 291 -4.58 14.64 4.75
CA ILE A 291 -3.26 14.67 4.09
C ILE A 291 -2.16 14.54 5.16
N LEU A 292 -2.30 15.23 6.29
CA LEU A 292 -1.32 15.16 7.38
C LEU A 292 -1.39 13.87 8.20
N SER A 293 -2.54 13.18 8.20
CA SER A 293 -2.83 12.09 9.14
C SER A 293 -1.78 10.97 9.15
N THR A 294 -1.25 10.59 7.99
CA THR A 294 -0.22 9.55 7.90
C THR A 294 1.14 10.02 8.44
N HIS A 295 1.49 11.30 8.25
CA HIS A 295 2.70 11.91 8.81
C HIS A 295 2.61 12.02 10.33
N LEU A 296 1.45 12.46 10.83
CA LEU A 296 1.19 12.56 12.26
C LEU A 296 1.20 11.18 12.94
N TYR A 297 0.66 10.15 12.28
CA TYR A 297 0.74 8.78 12.79
C TYR A 297 2.20 8.27 12.86
N LYS A 298 3.02 8.58 11.84
CA LYS A 298 4.46 8.24 11.86
C LYS A 298 5.17 8.88 13.06
N ILE A 299 4.95 10.18 13.29
CA ILE A 299 5.47 10.90 14.47
C ILE A 299 5.01 10.21 15.76
N PHE A 300 3.74 9.80 15.82
CA PHE A 300 3.19 9.18 17.00
C PHE A 300 3.88 7.86 17.35
N VAL A 301 4.08 6.95 16.38
CA VAL A 301 4.62 5.59 16.62
C VAL A 301 6.15 5.53 16.67
N GLU A 302 6.84 6.57 16.23
CA GLU A 302 8.29 6.55 16.06
C GLU A 302 9.06 6.30 17.36
N ASP A 303 8.63 6.86 18.50
CA ASP A 303 9.34 6.66 19.78
C ASP A 303 9.40 5.18 20.18
N LEU A 304 8.35 4.41 19.88
CA LEU A 304 8.35 2.95 20.09
C LEU A 304 9.42 2.27 19.24
N LEU A 305 9.52 2.66 17.97
CA LEU A 305 10.49 2.07 17.03
C LEU A 305 11.92 2.43 17.40
N VAL A 306 12.15 3.69 17.79
CA VAL A 306 13.46 4.17 18.26
C VAL A 306 13.87 3.46 19.55
N GLU A 307 12.93 3.23 20.49
CA GLU A 307 13.24 2.49 21.71
C GLU A 307 13.60 1.03 21.42
N LEU A 308 12.82 0.35 20.58
CA LEU A 308 13.10 -1.03 20.18
C LEU A 308 14.47 -1.14 19.48
N GLU A 309 14.80 -0.19 18.61
CA GLU A 309 16.10 -0.13 17.93
C GLU A 309 17.26 0.15 18.89
N LYS A 310 17.12 1.12 19.81
CA LYS A 310 18.15 1.47 20.81
C LYS A 310 18.44 0.35 21.80
N ASN A 311 17.43 -0.42 22.18
CA ASN A 311 17.62 -1.58 23.03
C ASN A 311 18.52 -2.63 22.37
N ALA A 312 18.65 -2.61 21.03
CA ALA A 312 19.43 -3.57 20.23
C ALA A 312 19.04 -5.04 20.50
N ILE A 313 17.81 -5.26 20.97
CA ILE A 313 17.22 -6.57 21.28
C ILE A 313 16.36 -7.00 20.10
N GLY A 314 16.51 -8.26 19.68
CA GLY A 314 15.81 -8.81 18.53
C GLY A 314 16.78 -9.46 17.54
N PHE A 315 16.51 -9.32 16.26
CA PHE A 315 17.33 -9.92 15.22
C PHE A 315 18.19 -8.87 14.50
N SER A 316 19.44 -9.22 14.24
CA SER A 316 20.37 -8.40 13.45
C SER A 316 20.96 -9.20 12.30
N LEU A 317 21.04 -8.58 11.12
CA LEU A 317 21.75 -9.10 9.96
C LEU A 317 23.22 -8.67 10.07
N GLY A 318 24.04 -9.47 10.78
CA GLY A 318 25.36 -9.02 11.21
C GLY A 318 25.21 -7.90 12.24
N ASN A 319 25.76 -6.72 11.95
CA ASN A 319 25.65 -5.55 12.83
C ASN A 319 24.43 -4.66 12.53
N ILE A 320 23.56 -5.08 11.60
CA ILE A 320 22.43 -4.27 11.13
C ILE A 320 21.17 -4.70 11.86
N TYR A 321 20.65 -3.85 12.74
CA TYR A 321 19.42 -4.11 13.48
C TYR A 321 18.22 -4.24 12.53
N CYS A 322 17.55 -5.39 12.57
CA CYS A 322 16.40 -5.73 11.73
C CYS A 322 15.22 -6.27 12.57
N GLY A 323 15.21 -5.98 13.87
CA GLY A 323 14.26 -6.56 14.81
C GLY A 323 12.82 -6.09 14.60
N THR A 324 12.59 -4.94 13.98
CA THR A 324 11.26 -4.29 13.95
C THR A 324 10.82 -3.75 12.59
N PRO A 325 10.80 -4.55 11.50
CA PRO A 325 10.41 -4.07 10.19
C PRO A 325 8.90 -3.74 10.15
N THR A 326 8.56 -2.48 10.43
CA THR A 326 7.19 -2.04 10.70
C THR A 326 6.61 -1.33 9.48
N CYS A 327 5.31 -1.48 9.25
CA CYS A 327 4.61 -0.76 8.21
C CYS A 327 3.29 -0.23 8.73
N ALA A 328 3.24 1.07 8.99
CA ALA A 328 2.10 1.75 9.62
C ALA A 328 1.76 1.10 10.98
N ASP A 329 0.53 0.62 11.12
CA ASP A 329 -0.01 -0.06 12.30
C ASP A 329 0.31 -1.56 12.34
N ASP A 330 0.77 -2.15 11.23
CA ASP A 330 1.26 -3.53 11.17
C ASP A 330 2.70 -3.59 11.70
N ILE A 331 2.86 -3.89 13.00
CA ILE A 331 4.17 -4.04 13.64
C ILE A 331 4.64 -5.50 13.54
N ALA A 332 5.85 -5.71 13.05
CA ALA A 332 6.49 -7.02 13.05
C ALA A 332 7.73 -7.00 13.95
N LEU A 333 7.86 -8.00 14.82
CA LEU A 333 9.02 -8.21 15.70
C LEU A 333 9.72 -9.51 15.34
N ILE A 334 11.04 -9.46 15.24
CA ILE A 334 11.89 -10.60 14.88
C ILE A 334 12.94 -10.78 15.98
N SER A 335 13.08 -12.01 16.47
CA SER A 335 14.20 -12.40 17.34
C SER A 335 14.57 -13.86 17.14
N SER A 336 15.84 -14.20 17.34
CA SER A 336 16.30 -15.60 17.45
C SER A 336 16.06 -16.22 18.83
N ASN A 337 15.70 -15.41 19.83
CA ASN A 337 15.57 -15.81 21.22
C ASN A 337 14.15 -15.50 21.73
N SER A 338 13.51 -16.46 22.39
CA SER A 338 12.16 -16.29 22.91
C SER A 338 12.07 -15.27 24.06
N ALA A 339 13.11 -15.16 24.89
CA ALA A 339 13.16 -14.20 25.99
C ALA A 339 13.28 -12.76 25.45
N GLU A 340 14.14 -12.55 24.45
CA GLU A 340 14.28 -11.27 23.76
C GLU A 340 12.97 -10.86 23.08
N LEU A 341 12.29 -11.79 22.39
CA LEU A 341 10.98 -11.49 21.83
C LEU A 341 9.98 -11.07 22.91
N GLN A 342 9.97 -11.73 24.06
CA GLN A 342 9.10 -11.34 25.18
C GLN A 342 9.43 -9.94 25.70
N ILE A 343 10.71 -9.56 25.77
CA ILE A 343 11.12 -8.19 26.13
C ILE A 343 10.57 -7.18 25.11
N MET A 344 10.68 -7.47 23.81
CA MET A 344 10.13 -6.61 22.75
C MET A 344 8.61 -6.47 22.86
N LEU A 345 7.89 -7.56 23.15
CA LEU A 345 6.43 -7.54 23.36
C LEU A 345 6.05 -6.76 24.62
N ASN A 346 6.84 -6.86 25.69
CA ASN A 346 6.65 -6.05 26.90
C ASN A 346 6.85 -4.55 26.62
N THR A 347 7.84 -4.18 25.80
CA THR A 347 8.05 -2.80 25.36
C THR A 347 6.83 -2.28 24.61
N ILE A 348 6.29 -3.04 23.65
CA ILE A 348 5.04 -2.67 22.98
C ILE A 348 3.88 -2.58 23.98
N GLY A 349 3.74 -3.52 24.90
CA GLY A 349 2.64 -3.53 25.85
C GLY A 349 2.66 -2.33 26.80
N ARG A 350 3.85 -1.94 27.26
CA ARG A 350 4.05 -0.72 28.06
C ARG A 350 3.73 0.52 27.24
N TYR A 351 4.28 0.63 26.03
CA TYR A 351 4.00 1.73 25.12
C TYR A 351 2.50 1.86 24.83
N ALA A 352 1.85 0.75 24.51
CA ALA A 352 0.42 0.72 24.22
C ALA A 352 -0.42 1.17 25.43
N SER A 353 -0.02 0.80 26.64
CA SER A 353 -0.68 1.26 27.87
C SER A 353 -0.52 2.77 28.08
N GLN A 354 0.70 3.30 27.92
CA GLN A 354 0.99 4.74 28.08
C GLN A 354 0.32 5.62 27.02
N HIS A 355 0.11 5.08 25.83
CA HIS A 355 -0.44 5.79 24.67
C HIS A 355 -1.89 5.40 24.34
N HIS A 356 -2.52 4.56 25.19
CA HIS A 356 -3.91 4.11 25.09
C HIS A 356 -4.24 3.36 23.78
N TYR A 357 -3.24 2.65 23.27
CA TYR A 357 -3.44 1.70 22.19
C TYR A 357 -3.98 0.38 22.73
N ASN A 358 -4.99 -0.15 22.04
CA ASN A 358 -5.51 -1.48 22.30
C ASN A 358 -4.89 -2.45 21.31
N ILE A 359 -4.09 -3.39 21.80
CA ILE A 359 -3.53 -4.45 20.97
C ILE A 359 -4.64 -5.46 20.65
N HIS A 360 -4.77 -5.85 19.39
CA HIS A 360 -5.77 -6.81 18.96
C HIS A 360 -5.29 -8.24 19.29
N PRO A 361 -5.86 -8.94 20.29
CA PRO A 361 -5.27 -10.17 20.81
C PRO A 361 -5.31 -11.29 19.77
N THR A 362 -6.45 -11.45 19.08
CA THR A 362 -6.67 -12.56 18.14
C THR A 362 -5.99 -12.38 16.77
N LYS A 363 -5.66 -11.15 16.40
CA LYS A 363 -4.91 -10.87 15.17
C LYS A 363 -3.40 -10.84 15.41
N SER A 364 -2.99 -10.50 16.62
CA SER A 364 -1.60 -10.58 17.02
C SER A 364 -1.20 -12.04 17.17
N LYS A 365 -0.09 -12.43 16.55
CA LYS A 365 0.32 -13.84 16.46
C LYS A 365 1.82 -13.95 16.53
N VAL A 366 2.30 -15.03 17.15
CA VAL A 366 3.71 -15.42 17.12
C VAL A 366 3.86 -16.70 16.30
N ILE A 367 4.81 -16.73 15.38
CA ILE A 367 5.21 -17.95 14.68
C ILE A 367 6.71 -18.20 14.91
N CYS A 368 7.14 -19.45 14.74
CA CYS A 368 8.54 -19.85 14.90
C CYS A 368 9.01 -20.62 13.65
N TYR A 369 10.11 -20.19 13.07
CA TYR A 369 10.84 -20.89 12.02
C TYR A 369 11.99 -21.67 12.67
N GLY A 370 12.03 -23.00 12.56
CA GLY A 370 13.09 -23.80 13.21
C GLY A 370 12.69 -25.24 13.49
N SER A 371 13.57 -26.00 14.16
CA SER A 371 13.33 -27.41 14.50
C SER A 371 12.28 -27.59 15.60
N ALA A 372 11.49 -28.65 15.48
CA ALA A 372 10.36 -28.96 16.36
C ALA A 372 10.72 -29.12 17.84
N LYS A 373 11.98 -29.42 18.16
CA LYS A 373 12.47 -29.50 19.54
C LYS A 373 12.40 -28.15 20.29
N ASN A 374 12.36 -27.03 19.57
CA ASN A 374 12.26 -25.67 20.13
C ASN A 374 10.82 -25.10 20.07
N HIS A 375 9.84 -25.89 19.62
CA HIS A 375 8.42 -25.47 19.53
C HIS A 375 7.64 -25.73 20.83
N SER A 376 8.24 -26.37 21.84
CA SER A 376 7.52 -26.70 23.07
C SER A 376 7.31 -25.47 23.95
N THR A 377 6.04 -25.25 24.32
CA THR A 377 5.54 -24.56 25.52
C THR A 377 5.76 -23.05 25.70
N ASN A 378 6.39 -22.34 24.76
CA ASN A 378 6.51 -20.89 24.90
C ASN A 378 5.14 -20.22 24.72
N THR A 379 4.65 -19.61 25.79
CA THR A 379 3.54 -18.65 25.77
C THR A 379 4.11 -17.25 25.84
N TRP A 380 3.51 -16.33 25.08
CA TRP A 380 3.92 -14.93 25.08
C TRP A 380 2.86 -14.06 25.72
N ASN A 381 3.28 -13.18 26.62
CA ASN A 381 2.38 -12.18 27.20
C ASN A 381 2.36 -10.93 26.31
N LEU A 382 1.18 -10.56 25.83
CA LEU A 382 0.94 -9.39 25.02
C LEU A 382 -0.17 -8.55 25.68
N SER A 383 0.24 -7.56 26.47
CA SER A 383 -0.67 -6.67 27.22
C SER A 383 -1.75 -7.45 27.99
N GLN A 384 -1.33 -8.39 28.85
CA GLN A 384 -2.18 -9.25 29.68
C GLN A 384 -2.91 -10.38 28.93
N ASN A 385 -2.78 -10.46 27.61
CA ASN A 385 -3.27 -11.61 26.84
C ASN A 385 -2.15 -12.61 26.60
N ILE A 386 -2.44 -13.89 26.82
CA ILE A 386 -1.52 -14.97 26.48
C ILE A 386 -1.71 -15.30 25.00
N THR A 387 -0.65 -15.16 24.23
CA THR A 387 -0.58 -15.55 22.82
C THR A 387 0.21 -16.84 22.69
N GLU A 388 -0.40 -17.86 22.10
CA GLU A 388 0.25 -19.13 21.80
C GLU A 388 0.92 -19.12 20.43
N LEU A 389 1.81 -20.10 20.22
CA LEU A 389 2.46 -20.30 18.94
C LEU A 389 1.42 -20.64 17.85
N SER A 390 1.42 -19.84 16.78
CA SER A 390 0.60 -20.09 15.60
C SER A 390 1.40 -20.79 14.50
N ASN A 391 0.70 -21.60 13.69
CA ASN A 391 1.29 -22.22 12.50
C ASN A 391 1.41 -21.25 11.33
N GLU A 392 0.57 -20.21 11.30
CA GLU A 392 0.54 -19.22 10.24
C GLU A 392 0.07 -17.84 10.72
N THR A 393 0.69 -16.81 10.15
CA THR A 393 0.23 -15.42 10.24
C THR A 393 0.22 -14.77 8.86
N THR A 394 -0.38 -13.58 8.75
CA THR A 394 -0.37 -12.77 7.53
C THR A 394 0.34 -11.47 7.85
N HIS A 395 1.35 -11.11 7.07
CA HIS A 395 2.08 -9.85 7.18
C HIS A 395 2.08 -9.15 5.82
N LEU A 396 1.50 -7.96 5.75
CA LEU A 396 1.45 -7.11 4.55
C LEU A 396 0.94 -7.84 3.30
N GLY A 397 -0.05 -8.71 3.49
CA GLY A 397 -0.69 -9.49 2.43
C GLY A 397 0.04 -10.76 2.00
N LEU A 398 1.16 -11.10 2.65
CA LEU A 398 1.87 -12.38 2.50
C LEU A 398 1.62 -13.30 3.68
N LYS A 399 1.40 -14.58 3.39
CA LYS A 399 1.27 -15.63 4.40
C LYS A 399 2.66 -16.02 4.90
N ARG A 400 2.82 -16.08 6.20
CA ARG A 400 4.04 -16.50 6.89
C ARG A 400 3.75 -17.79 7.63
N SER A 401 4.49 -18.85 7.30
CA SER A 401 4.27 -20.17 7.89
C SER A 401 5.58 -20.94 8.05
N SER A 402 5.67 -21.71 9.12
CA SER A 402 6.84 -22.56 9.40
C SER A 402 7.03 -23.68 8.37
N LYS A 403 5.97 -24.08 7.65
CA LYS A 403 5.99 -25.13 6.62
C LYS A 403 5.24 -24.68 5.37
N LYS A 404 5.78 -25.00 4.18
CA LYS A 404 5.13 -24.77 2.88
C LYS A 404 4.68 -23.31 2.63
N GLU A 405 5.47 -22.34 3.10
CA GLU A 405 5.13 -20.90 3.01
C GLU A 405 4.84 -20.46 1.58
N ASN A 406 5.66 -20.90 0.60
CA ASN A 406 5.47 -20.54 -0.80
C ASN A 406 4.18 -21.12 -1.38
N GLU A 407 3.87 -22.38 -1.08
CA GLU A 407 2.64 -23.04 -1.53
C GLU A 407 1.41 -22.31 -1.02
N VAL A 408 1.39 -21.97 0.27
CA VAL A 408 0.28 -21.23 0.90
C VAL A 408 0.11 -19.86 0.24
N ASN A 409 1.20 -19.14 -0.03
CA ASN A 409 1.14 -17.86 -0.74
C ASN A 409 0.60 -18.02 -2.17
N ILE A 410 1.09 -18.99 -2.93
CA ILE A 410 0.63 -19.24 -4.31
C ILE A 410 -0.86 -19.57 -4.34
N GLU A 411 -1.32 -20.44 -3.44
CA GLU A 411 -2.73 -20.79 -3.34
C GLU A 411 -3.60 -19.57 -3.02
N ASP A 412 -3.17 -18.74 -2.08
CA ASP A 412 -3.87 -17.52 -1.71
C ASP A 412 -3.92 -16.52 -2.88
N ARG A 413 -2.82 -16.35 -3.62
CA ARG A 413 -2.76 -15.51 -4.83
C ARG A 413 -3.69 -16.01 -5.93
N VAL A 414 -3.69 -17.32 -6.20
CA VAL A 414 -4.61 -17.93 -7.19
C VAL A 414 -6.06 -17.78 -6.74
N LYS A 415 -6.37 -17.99 -5.46
CA LYS A 415 -7.72 -17.78 -4.90
C LYS A 415 -8.16 -16.32 -5.08
N SER A 416 -7.30 -15.37 -4.74
CA SER A 416 -7.56 -13.93 -4.87
C SER A 416 -7.80 -13.54 -6.34
N ALA A 417 -6.89 -13.91 -7.25
CA ALA A 417 -7.03 -13.65 -8.67
C ALA A 417 -8.28 -14.31 -9.28
N ARG A 418 -8.61 -15.52 -8.84
CA ARG A 418 -9.82 -16.24 -9.28
C ARG A 418 -11.09 -15.52 -8.85
N ARG A 419 -11.17 -15.06 -7.60
CA ARG A 419 -12.32 -14.26 -7.11
C ARG A 419 -12.49 -12.99 -7.94
N THR A 420 -11.40 -12.26 -8.19
CA THR A 420 -11.44 -11.05 -9.03
C THR A 420 -11.85 -11.36 -10.47
N LYS A 421 -11.31 -12.43 -11.07
CA LYS A 421 -11.69 -12.87 -12.42
C LYS A 421 -13.19 -13.14 -12.50
N TYR A 422 -13.74 -13.94 -11.59
CA TYR A 422 -15.17 -14.29 -11.60
C TYR A 422 -16.07 -13.07 -11.36
N ALA A 423 -15.67 -12.15 -10.48
CA ALA A 423 -16.41 -10.91 -10.28
C ALA A 423 -16.51 -10.05 -11.56
N LEU A 424 -15.52 -10.15 -12.45
CA LEU A 424 -15.45 -9.40 -13.72
C LEU A 424 -16.01 -10.19 -14.92
N MET A 425 -16.43 -11.45 -14.74
CA MET A 425 -16.95 -12.25 -15.85
C MET A 425 -18.23 -11.66 -16.43
N ASN A 426 -19.16 -11.22 -15.58
CA ASN A 426 -20.41 -10.59 -16.03
C ASN A 426 -20.17 -9.25 -16.74
N SER A 427 -19.04 -8.59 -16.50
CA SER A 427 -18.61 -7.40 -17.23
C SER A 427 -17.99 -7.72 -18.60
N GLY A 428 -18.03 -8.99 -19.04
CA GLY A 428 -17.56 -9.43 -20.35
C GLY A 428 -16.10 -9.89 -20.39
N LEU A 429 -15.50 -10.29 -19.27
CA LEU A 429 -14.14 -10.86 -19.21
C LEU A 429 -14.09 -12.32 -19.72
N HIS A 430 -14.63 -12.56 -20.91
CA HIS A 430 -14.63 -13.83 -21.63
C HIS A 430 -14.75 -13.57 -23.14
N GLY A 431 -14.25 -14.48 -23.97
CA GLY A 431 -14.21 -14.26 -25.42
C GLY A 431 -15.54 -14.53 -26.14
N THR A 432 -16.46 -15.29 -25.55
CA THR A 432 -17.75 -15.65 -26.18
C THR A 432 -18.81 -14.59 -25.85
N ASN A 433 -19.17 -13.71 -26.79
CA ASN A 433 -20.10 -12.59 -26.56
C ASN A 433 -19.66 -11.60 -25.47
N GLY A 434 -18.38 -11.60 -25.09
CA GLY A 434 -17.81 -10.64 -24.15
C GLY A 434 -17.03 -9.53 -24.86
N LEU A 435 -16.14 -8.88 -24.12
CA LEU A 435 -15.32 -7.79 -24.63
C LEU A 435 -14.24 -8.32 -25.57
N SER A 436 -13.79 -7.48 -26.51
CA SER A 436 -12.70 -7.83 -27.42
C SER A 436 -11.47 -8.34 -26.65
N PRO A 437 -10.70 -9.30 -27.17
CA PRO A 437 -9.58 -9.90 -26.44
C PRO A 437 -8.55 -8.88 -25.94
N LYS A 438 -8.34 -7.79 -26.68
CA LYS A 438 -7.44 -6.69 -26.29
C LYS A 438 -7.96 -5.89 -25.08
N ILE A 439 -9.25 -5.55 -25.06
CA ILE A 439 -9.87 -4.86 -23.92
C ILE A 439 -9.92 -5.79 -22.70
N SER A 440 -10.34 -7.03 -22.90
CA SER A 440 -10.37 -8.07 -21.87
C SER A 440 -8.98 -8.31 -21.27
N TYR A 441 -7.93 -8.36 -22.09
CA TYR A 441 -6.56 -8.45 -21.58
C TYR A 441 -6.16 -7.21 -20.77
N THR A 442 -6.56 -6.01 -21.21
CA THR A 442 -6.30 -4.77 -20.45
C THR A 442 -6.95 -4.85 -19.06
N ILE A 443 -8.21 -5.27 -18.98
CA ILE A 443 -8.91 -5.49 -17.70
C ILE A 443 -8.20 -6.56 -16.86
N TYR A 444 -7.82 -7.69 -17.47
CA TYR A 444 -7.07 -8.75 -16.80
C TYR A 444 -5.74 -8.25 -16.23
N ARG A 445 -4.96 -7.52 -17.03
CA ARG A 445 -3.66 -6.95 -16.66
C ARG A 445 -3.79 -5.90 -15.55
N THR A 446 -4.89 -5.14 -15.53
CA THR A 446 -5.14 -4.09 -14.52
C THR A 446 -5.67 -4.64 -13.20
N TYR A 447 -6.57 -5.63 -13.21
CA TYR A 447 -7.28 -6.05 -11.99
C TYR A 447 -6.90 -7.45 -11.50
N VAL A 448 -6.72 -8.42 -12.41
CA VAL A 448 -6.54 -9.83 -12.04
C VAL A 448 -5.07 -10.19 -11.89
N LEU A 449 -4.22 -9.79 -12.84
CA LEU A 449 -2.79 -10.11 -12.85
C LEU A 449 -2.06 -9.53 -11.63
N PRO A 450 -2.31 -8.29 -11.17
CA PRO A 450 -1.66 -7.78 -9.96
C PRO A 450 -2.04 -8.57 -8.71
N ARG A 451 -3.28 -9.07 -8.62
CA ARG A 451 -3.74 -9.94 -7.52
C ARG A 451 -3.07 -11.32 -7.55
N LEU A 452 -2.77 -11.83 -8.75
CA LEU A 452 -2.05 -13.09 -8.92
C LEU A 452 -0.57 -12.98 -8.51
N LEU A 453 0.06 -11.82 -8.73
CA LEU A 453 1.51 -11.68 -8.64
C LEU A 453 2.02 -10.94 -7.41
N TYR A 454 1.16 -10.22 -6.69
CA TYR A 454 1.56 -9.43 -5.52
C TYR A 454 2.42 -10.23 -4.53
N GLY A 455 3.61 -9.72 -4.23
CA GLY A 455 4.52 -10.26 -3.22
C GLY A 455 5.31 -11.48 -3.66
N LEU A 456 5.07 -12.04 -4.86
CA LEU A 456 5.84 -13.16 -5.38
C LEU A 456 7.26 -12.74 -5.79
N GLU A 457 7.48 -11.46 -6.04
CA GLU A 457 8.79 -10.90 -6.41
C GLU A 457 9.86 -11.10 -5.32
N ILE A 458 9.48 -11.20 -4.03
CA ILE A 458 10.42 -11.47 -2.94
C ILE A 458 10.59 -12.95 -2.61
N LEU A 459 9.76 -13.82 -3.17
CA LEU A 459 9.83 -15.26 -2.90
C LEU A 459 10.84 -15.94 -3.83
N SER A 460 11.42 -17.04 -3.36
CA SER A 460 12.21 -17.97 -4.17
C SER A 460 11.31 -19.13 -4.60
N LEU A 461 10.82 -19.10 -5.84
CA LEU A 461 9.83 -20.06 -6.34
C LEU A 461 10.48 -21.16 -7.18
N THR A 462 10.04 -22.40 -6.99
CA THR A 462 10.46 -23.54 -7.82
C THR A 462 9.74 -23.55 -9.18
N LYS A 463 10.26 -24.31 -10.15
CA LYS A 463 9.60 -24.48 -11.45
C LYS A 463 8.18 -25.05 -11.33
N THR A 464 7.96 -25.99 -10.40
CA THR A 464 6.63 -26.59 -10.17
C THR A 464 5.66 -25.58 -9.57
N GLN A 465 6.12 -24.72 -8.68
CA GLN A 465 5.35 -23.62 -8.11
C GLN A 465 4.95 -22.59 -9.18
N ILE A 466 5.89 -22.19 -10.05
CA ILE A 466 5.60 -21.29 -11.18
C ILE A 466 4.56 -21.90 -12.13
N GLN A 467 4.64 -23.21 -12.39
CA GLN A 467 3.66 -23.91 -13.24
C GLN A 467 2.22 -23.84 -12.70
N ILE A 468 2.01 -23.72 -11.38
CA ILE A 468 0.67 -23.52 -10.80
C ILE A 468 0.09 -22.18 -11.25
N LEU A 469 0.88 -21.10 -11.14
CA LEU A 469 0.49 -19.76 -11.54
C LEU A 469 0.29 -19.66 -13.05
N GLU A 470 1.20 -20.26 -13.82
CA GLU A 470 1.17 -20.34 -15.27
C GLU A 470 -0.13 -21.00 -15.76
N ARG A 471 -0.59 -22.09 -15.11
CA ARG A 471 -1.86 -22.75 -15.44
C ARG A 471 -3.06 -21.82 -15.30
N PHE A 472 -3.10 -21.00 -14.24
CA PHE A 472 -4.17 -20.03 -14.05
C PHE A 472 -4.13 -18.90 -15.09
N HIS A 473 -2.93 -18.38 -15.36
CA HIS A 473 -2.72 -17.31 -16.33
C HIS A 473 -3.11 -17.74 -17.74
N ILE A 474 -2.54 -18.84 -18.24
CA ILE A 474 -2.85 -19.34 -19.59
C ILE A 474 -4.32 -19.73 -19.74
N GLY A 475 -4.92 -20.33 -18.71
CA GLY A 475 -6.34 -20.69 -18.73
C GLY A 475 -7.24 -19.45 -18.84
N THR A 476 -6.82 -18.33 -18.24
CA THR A 476 -7.54 -17.06 -18.34
C THR A 476 -7.35 -16.39 -19.68
N LEU A 477 -6.13 -16.40 -20.23
CA LEU A 477 -5.87 -15.87 -21.57
C LEU A 477 -6.62 -16.64 -22.67
N ARG A 478 -6.71 -17.97 -22.56
CA ARG A 478 -7.53 -18.79 -23.46
C ARG A 478 -9.01 -18.42 -23.37
N ALA A 479 -9.52 -18.26 -22.15
CA ALA A 479 -10.92 -17.87 -21.94
C ALA A 479 -11.24 -16.49 -22.55
N ILE A 480 -10.34 -15.51 -22.40
CA ILE A 480 -10.48 -14.16 -22.96
C ILE A 480 -10.45 -14.17 -24.50
N GLN A 481 -9.68 -15.08 -25.10
CA GLN A 481 -9.56 -15.19 -26.56
C GLN A 481 -10.55 -16.18 -27.18
N ALA A 482 -11.45 -16.80 -26.39
CA ALA A 482 -12.30 -17.91 -26.81
C ALA A 482 -11.55 -19.09 -27.47
N LEU A 483 -10.31 -19.33 -27.04
CA LEU A 483 -9.46 -20.40 -27.57
C LEU A 483 -9.75 -21.73 -26.87
N ALA A 484 -9.63 -22.83 -27.60
CA ALA A 484 -9.75 -24.18 -27.05
C ALA A 484 -8.72 -24.41 -25.92
N THR A 485 -9.09 -25.18 -24.91
CA THR A 485 -8.24 -25.45 -23.73
C THR A 485 -6.90 -26.11 -24.08
N ARG A 486 -6.83 -26.83 -25.21
CA ARG A 486 -5.64 -27.51 -25.74
C ARG A 486 -4.75 -26.63 -26.62
N THR A 487 -5.14 -25.39 -26.93
CA THR A 487 -4.36 -24.47 -27.79
C THR A 487 -2.95 -24.29 -27.24
N ALA A 488 -1.92 -24.43 -28.08
CA ALA A 488 -0.52 -24.37 -27.67
C ALA A 488 -0.18 -23.04 -26.97
N LYS A 489 0.60 -23.09 -25.88
CA LYS A 489 0.93 -21.89 -25.09
C LYS A 489 1.56 -20.76 -25.91
N PRO A 490 2.55 -21.03 -26.81
CA PRO A 490 3.18 -19.95 -27.59
C PRO A 490 2.16 -19.16 -28.44
N ALA A 491 1.17 -19.83 -29.02
CA ALA A 491 0.13 -19.18 -29.81
C ALA A 491 -0.74 -18.24 -28.95
N VAL A 492 -1.13 -18.68 -27.75
CA VAL A 492 -1.93 -17.86 -26.81
C VAL A 492 -1.19 -16.57 -26.43
N TYR A 493 0.13 -16.64 -26.26
CA TYR A 493 0.97 -15.49 -25.94
C TYR A 493 1.18 -14.56 -27.12
N LEU A 494 1.47 -15.12 -28.30
CA LEU A 494 1.73 -14.37 -29.52
C LEU A 494 0.53 -13.51 -29.94
N LEU A 495 -0.69 -14.07 -29.88
CA LEU A 495 -1.91 -13.39 -30.32
C LEU A 495 -2.24 -12.10 -29.53
N LEU A 496 -1.83 -12.04 -28.26
CA LEU A 496 -2.04 -10.86 -27.40
C LEU A 496 -0.76 -10.05 -27.15
N GLY A 497 0.41 -10.55 -27.57
CA GLY A 497 1.71 -9.95 -27.26
C GLY A 497 2.01 -9.90 -25.75
N VAL A 498 1.75 -11.01 -25.03
CA VAL A 498 1.81 -11.03 -23.56
C VAL A 498 2.91 -11.95 -23.05
N LEU A 499 3.49 -11.58 -21.91
CA LEU A 499 4.53 -12.33 -21.23
C LEU A 499 3.99 -13.60 -20.55
N THR A 500 4.87 -14.59 -20.38
CA THR A 500 4.62 -15.72 -19.47
C THR A 500 4.57 -15.22 -18.02
N VAL A 501 3.97 -16.00 -17.12
CA VAL A 501 3.94 -15.62 -15.70
C VAL A 501 5.34 -15.54 -15.11
N GLU A 502 6.22 -16.45 -15.49
CA GLU A 502 7.61 -16.45 -15.06
C GLU A 502 8.31 -15.13 -15.43
N ALA A 503 8.16 -14.69 -16.68
CA ALA A 503 8.76 -13.43 -17.15
C ALA A 503 8.16 -12.21 -16.43
N GLU A 504 6.85 -12.20 -16.16
CA GLU A 504 6.20 -11.12 -15.41
C GLU A 504 6.70 -11.05 -13.95
N ILE A 505 6.95 -12.21 -13.31
CA ILE A 505 7.55 -12.27 -11.97
C ILE A 505 8.99 -11.73 -12.01
N HIS A 506 9.80 -12.12 -12.99
CA HIS A 506 11.17 -11.59 -13.12
C HIS A 506 11.18 -10.08 -13.34
N LYS A 507 10.29 -9.55 -14.19
CA LYS A 507 10.14 -8.11 -14.40
C LYS A 507 9.86 -7.40 -13.08
N ARG A 508 8.92 -7.91 -12.28
CA ARG A 508 8.58 -7.37 -10.95
C ARG A 508 9.76 -7.44 -9.99
N LYS A 509 10.50 -8.55 -9.98
CA LYS A 509 11.69 -8.75 -9.14
C LYS A 509 12.79 -7.73 -9.45
N LEU A 510 13.08 -7.50 -10.72
CA LEU A 510 14.05 -6.49 -11.16
C LEU A 510 13.56 -5.05 -10.91
N THR A 511 12.27 -4.79 -11.08
CA THR A 511 11.68 -3.47 -10.76
C THR A 511 11.72 -3.19 -9.25
N PHE A 512 11.47 -4.20 -8.44
CA PHE A 512 11.58 -4.10 -6.99
C PHE A 512 13.03 -3.92 -6.55
N LEU A 513 13.99 -4.63 -7.18
CA LEU A 513 15.42 -4.41 -6.99
C LEU A 513 15.81 -2.95 -7.27
N HIS A 514 15.34 -2.39 -8.38
CA HIS A 514 15.56 -0.98 -8.72
C HIS A 514 15.13 -0.08 -7.57
N SER A 515 13.87 -0.22 -7.13
CA SER A 515 13.26 0.58 -6.07
C SER A 515 14.08 0.54 -4.77
N ILE A 516 14.57 -0.63 -4.36
CA ILE A 516 15.36 -0.74 -3.11
C ILE A 516 16.76 -0.16 -3.28
N THR A 517 17.39 -0.29 -4.46
CA THR A 517 18.74 0.26 -4.71
C THR A 517 18.76 1.78 -4.84
N THR A 518 17.67 2.39 -5.31
CA THR A 518 17.52 3.85 -5.42
C THR A 518 16.95 4.50 -4.17
N SER A 519 16.63 3.71 -3.14
CA SER A 519 16.04 4.20 -1.90
C SER A 519 17.00 5.13 -1.15
N SER A 520 16.47 6.16 -0.50
CA SER A 520 17.24 7.02 0.42
C SER A 520 17.46 6.37 1.79
N ASN A 521 16.64 5.38 2.16
CA ASN A 521 16.65 4.70 3.46
C ASN A 521 17.99 4.01 3.74
N ASN A 522 18.63 4.34 4.86
CA ASN A 522 19.97 3.85 5.16
C ASN A 522 19.96 2.37 5.55
N LYS A 523 18.92 1.91 6.25
CA LYS A 523 18.79 0.50 6.65
C LYS A 523 18.79 -0.44 5.45
N ILE A 524 18.07 -0.09 4.39
CA ILE A 524 18.05 -0.88 3.14
C ILE A 524 19.44 -0.91 2.51
N LYS A 525 20.12 0.25 2.42
CA LYS A 525 21.49 0.33 1.87
C LYS A 525 22.48 -0.52 2.64
N GLU A 526 22.41 -0.50 3.97
CA GLU A 526 23.22 -1.34 4.85
C GLU A 526 22.97 -2.82 4.57
N ILE A 527 21.71 -3.25 4.48
CA ILE A 527 21.34 -4.63 4.17
C ILE A 527 21.89 -5.05 2.81
N ILE A 528 21.74 -4.21 1.77
CA ILE A 528 22.27 -4.48 0.43
C ILE A 528 23.79 -4.66 0.50
N ASN A 529 24.52 -3.69 1.08
CA ASN A 529 25.97 -3.74 1.19
C ASN A 529 26.45 -4.99 1.93
N ARG A 530 25.74 -5.39 2.99
CA ARG A 530 26.03 -6.59 3.74
C ARG A 530 25.82 -7.85 2.91
N GLN A 531 24.74 -7.93 2.14
CA GLN A 531 24.44 -9.08 1.28
C GLN A 531 25.48 -9.25 0.17
N ILE A 532 25.98 -8.14 -0.38
CA ILE A 532 27.12 -8.14 -1.31
C ILE A 532 28.39 -8.67 -0.61
N ALA A 533 28.68 -8.19 0.59
CA ALA A 533 29.88 -8.57 1.33
C ALA A 533 29.93 -10.07 1.70
N VAL A 534 28.77 -10.70 1.91
CA VAL A 534 28.66 -12.14 2.18
C VAL A 534 28.42 -12.98 0.92
N ASN A 535 28.67 -12.43 -0.27
CA ASN A 535 28.53 -13.11 -1.56
C ASN A 535 27.21 -13.87 -1.74
N PHE A 536 26.13 -13.38 -1.13
CA PHE A 536 24.82 -14.00 -1.19
C PHE A 536 24.80 -15.49 -0.75
N ASP A 537 25.50 -15.82 0.35
CA ASP A 537 25.69 -17.19 0.90
C ASP A 537 24.46 -18.13 0.93
N ASN A 538 23.24 -17.61 0.88
CA ASN A 538 22.01 -18.40 0.90
C ASN A 538 21.27 -18.36 -0.44
N ASN A 539 21.13 -19.52 -1.08
CA ASN A 539 20.41 -19.66 -2.34
C ASN A 539 18.94 -19.21 -2.29
N ASN A 540 18.31 -19.16 -1.11
CA ASN A 540 16.94 -18.68 -0.95
C ASN A 540 16.82 -17.17 -0.74
N SER A 541 17.94 -16.46 -0.55
CA SER A 541 17.95 -15.00 -0.44
C SER A 541 17.40 -14.36 -1.71
N PHE A 542 16.66 -13.27 -1.54
CA PHE A 542 16.21 -12.43 -2.62
C PHE A 542 17.38 -11.94 -3.47
N PHE A 543 18.49 -11.54 -2.83
CA PHE A 543 19.64 -10.96 -3.51
C PHE A 543 20.37 -12.01 -4.36
N PHE A 544 20.58 -13.22 -3.83
CA PHE A 544 21.12 -14.35 -4.60
C PHE A 544 20.27 -14.64 -5.84
N GLN A 545 18.96 -14.81 -5.64
CA GLN A 545 18.03 -15.11 -6.72
C GLN A 545 18.01 -14.00 -7.78
N THR A 546 18.18 -12.75 -7.36
CA THR A 546 18.19 -11.63 -8.30
C THR A 546 19.51 -11.52 -9.05
N ALA A 547 20.65 -11.82 -8.43
CA ALA A 547 21.94 -11.95 -9.11
C ALA A 547 21.90 -13.01 -10.23
N LEU A 548 21.28 -14.17 -9.95
CA LEU A 548 21.06 -15.20 -10.97
C LEU A 548 20.16 -14.71 -12.12
N LEU A 549 19.15 -13.89 -11.83
CA LEU A 549 18.29 -13.30 -12.86
C LEU A 549 19.05 -12.29 -13.73
N LEU A 550 19.91 -11.46 -13.14
CA LEU A 550 20.75 -10.53 -13.90
C LEU A 550 21.63 -11.31 -14.88
N SER A 551 22.30 -12.37 -14.42
CA SER A 551 23.08 -13.26 -15.28
C SER A 551 22.22 -13.95 -16.36
N LYS A 552 21.04 -14.48 -16.00
CA LYS A 552 20.10 -15.13 -16.94
C LYS A 552 19.71 -14.22 -18.11
N TYR A 553 19.60 -12.93 -17.87
CA TYR A 553 19.21 -11.94 -18.89
C TYR A 553 20.39 -11.13 -19.45
N ASN A 554 21.64 -11.49 -19.12
CA ASN A 554 22.84 -10.76 -19.49
C ASN A 554 22.77 -9.27 -19.11
N LEU A 555 22.20 -8.96 -17.95
CA LEU A 555 22.13 -7.62 -17.40
C LEU A 555 23.39 -7.34 -16.56
N PRO A 556 23.83 -6.07 -16.48
CA PRO A 556 24.99 -5.73 -15.66
C PRO A 556 24.73 -6.10 -14.20
N ASP A 557 25.78 -6.55 -13.52
CA ASP A 557 25.70 -6.85 -12.10
C ASP A 557 25.60 -5.54 -11.30
N ILE A 558 24.45 -5.30 -10.67
CA ILE A 558 24.20 -4.10 -9.86
C ILE A 558 24.99 -4.09 -8.55
N PHE A 559 25.51 -5.25 -8.16
CA PHE A 559 26.26 -5.42 -6.94
C PHE A 559 27.74 -5.09 -7.14
N ASP A 560 28.18 -4.94 -8.40
CA ASP A 560 29.47 -4.36 -8.75
C ASP A 560 29.39 -2.82 -8.79
N LYS A 561 30.18 -2.17 -7.93
CA LYS A 561 30.25 -0.70 -7.79
C LYS A 561 30.58 0.03 -9.10
N LYS A 562 31.16 -0.66 -10.11
CA LYS A 562 31.52 -0.06 -11.41
C LYS A 562 30.33 0.19 -12.34
N HIS A 563 29.16 -0.41 -12.11
CA HIS A 563 28.07 -0.44 -13.10
C HIS A 563 26.74 0.22 -12.67
N SER A 564 26.66 0.85 -11.49
CA SER A 564 25.41 1.38 -10.93
C SER A 564 24.67 2.38 -11.85
N ASN A 565 25.40 3.26 -12.55
CA ASN A 565 24.83 4.25 -13.47
C ASN A 565 24.27 3.65 -14.76
N SER A 566 24.85 2.56 -15.26
CA SER A 566 24.39 1.89 -16.50
C SER A 566 23.04 1.19 -16.31
N ILE A 567 22.74 0.76 -15.09
CA ILE A 567 21.55 -0.06 -14.79
C ILE A 567 20.34 0.83 -14.51
N LYS A 568 20.54 2.04 -13.98
CA LYS A 568 19.47 3.04 -13.87
C LYS A 568 18.83 3.27 -15.25
N THR A 569 19.65 3.43 -16.29
CA THR A 569 19.19 3.56 -17.68
C THR A 569 18.44 2.31 -18.17
N VAL A 570 18.97 1.11 -17.91
CA VAL A 570 18.36 -0.16 -18.34
C VAL A 570 17.03 -0.45 -17.63
N LEU A 571 16.92 -0.17 -16.33
CA LEU A 571 15.69 -0.38 -15.54
C LEU A 571 14.65 0.72 -15.82
N GLU A 572 15.10 1.95 -16.08
CA GLU A 572 14.24 3.00 -16.64
C GLU A 572 13.69 2.60 -18.02
N GLU A 573 14.47 1.95 -18.88
CA GLU A 573 13.97 1.41 -20.16
C GLU A 573 13.02 0.22 -19.97
N ILE A 574 13.28 -0.71 -19.05
CA ILE A 574 12.37 -1.84 -18.73
C ILE A 574 11.03 -1.34 -18.15
N SER A 575 11.06 -0.25 -17.37
CA SER A 575 9.87 0.37 -16.79
C SER A 575 9.09 1.22 -17.81
N LYS A 576 9.78 1.94 -18.70
CA LYS A 576 9.17 2.71 -19.80
C LYS A 576 8.60 1.80 -20.91
N ASN A 577 9.21 0.65 -21.19
CA ASN A 577 8.76 -0.28 -22.22
C ASN A 577 7.83 -1.36 -21.64
N SER A 578 6.53 -1.26 -21.94
CA SER A 578 5.55 -2.31 -21.66
C SER A 578 5.63 -3.52 -22.59
N HIS A 579 6.50 -3.49 -23.59
CA HIS A 579 6.62 -4.52 -24.62
C HIS A 579 8.01 -5.18 -24.55
N PHE A 580 8.07 -6.36 -23.96
CA PHE A 580 9.20 -7.26 -24.19
C PHE A 580 9.01 -7.87 -25.57
N ILE A 581 9.99 -7.66 -26.46
CA ILE A 581 9.96 -8.22 -27.81
C ILE A 581 10.37 -9.70 -27.73
N LEU A 582 9.50 -10.59 -28.21
CA LEU A 582 9.84 -11.98 -28.53
C LEU A 582 10.79 -11.97 -29.72
N LEU A 583 12.02 -12.47 -29.56
CA LEU A 583 12.89 -12.73 -30.70
C LEU A 583 12.43 -13.98 -31.44
N ASP A 584 12.44 -13.89 -32.77
CA ASP A 584 12.08 -14.95 -33.71
C ASP A 584 12.93 -16.22 -33.47
N PRO A 585 12.34 -17.42 -33.34
CA PRO A 585 13.07 -18.67 -33.12
C PRO A 585 14.02 -19.09 -34.25
N GLN A 586 14.06 -18.38 -35.39
CA GLN A 586 14.91 -18.72 -36.53
C GLN A 586 16.43 -18.50 -36.30
N THR A 587 16.86 -17.74 -35.26
CA THR A 587 18.28 -17.36 -35.10
C THR A 587 19.16 -18.30 -34.27
N GLN A 588 18.69 -19.45 -33.78
CA GLN A 588 19.56 -20.42 -33.10
C GLN A 588 19.25 -21.87 -33.48
N ARG A 589 19.93 -22.38 -34.51
CA ARG A 589 20.08 -23.84 -34.71
C ARG A 589 21.13 -24.33 -33.70
N GLY A 590 20.70 -25.01 -32.62
CA GLY A 590 21.64 -25.79 -31.80
C GLY A 590 21.39 -25.94 -30.30
N SER A 591 20.31 -25.40 -29.72
CA SER A 591 20.00 -25.64 -28.30
C SER A 591 18.50 -25.55 -28.04
N SER A 592 18.02 -26.37 -27.09
CA SER A 592 16.66 -26.43 -26.53
C SER A 592 15.87 -25.10 -26.62
N PRO A 593 14.54 -25.13 -26.89
CA PRO A 593 13.71 -23.94 -27.14
C PRO A 593 13.46 -23.16 -25.83
N ASN A 594 14.51 -22.55 -25.31
CA ASN A 594 14.44 -21.51 -24.29
C ASN A 594 14.32 -20.17 -25.03
N VAL A 595 13.18 -19.51 -24.88
CA VAL A 595 12.96 -18.14 -25.36
C VAL A 595 13.93 -17.22 -24.61
N ILE A 596 14.97 -16.76 -25.29
CA ILE A 596 15.91 -15.75 -24.78
C ILE A 596 15.29 -14.38 -25.05
N PHE A 597 15.00 -13.62 -24.00
CA PHE A 597 14.53 -12.23 -24.10
C PHE A 597 15.74 -11.31 -24.07
N LYS A 598 15.93 -10.50 -25.11
CA LYS A 598 16.95 -9.44 -25.17
C LYS A 598 16.25 -8.08 -25.03
N ILE A 599 16.83 -7.18 -24.24
CA ILE A 599 16.48 -5.76 -24.29
C ILE A 599 17.03 -5.26 -25.62
N SER A 600 16.16 -4.88 -26.55
CA SER A 600 16.61 -4.26 -27.81
C SER A 600 16.99 -2.82 -27.53
N GLU A 601 18.21 -2.42 -27.92
CA GLU A 601 18.59 -1.01 -28.01
C GLU A 601 17.59 -0.23 -28.89
N PRO A 602 17.38 1.07 -28.62
CA PRO A 602 16.38 1.88 -29.32
C PRO A 602 16.84 2.18 -30.75
N GLN A 603 16.47 1.32 -31.71
CA GLN A 603 16.48 1.68 -33.12
C GLN A 603 15.04 1.90 -33.60
N LEU A 604 14.81 3.15 -34.00
CA LEU A 604 13.66 3.66 -34.75
C LEU A 604 13.25 2.69 -35.86
N TRP A 605 12.07 2.08 -35.75
CA TRP A 605 11.44 1.40 -36.87
C TRP A 605 10.80 2.42 -37.80
N HIS A 606 11.58 2.92 -38.76
CA HIS A 606 11.02 3.28 -40.07
C HIS A 606 10.85 1.98 -40.87
N CYS A 607 9.62 1.53 -41.06
CA CYS A 607 9.30 0.51 -42.06
C CYS A 607 9.73 1.00 -43.45
N ARG A 608 10.83 0.44 -43.98
CA ARG A 608 11.02 0.34 -45.44
C ARG A 608 10.48 -1.02 -45.88
N ILE A 609 9.35 -0.97 -46.57
CA ILE A 609 8.83 -2.09 -47.35
C ILE A 609 9.83 -2.31 -48.50
N ASN A 610 10.57 -3.42 -48.47
CA ASN A 610 11.35 -3.85 -49.64
C ASN A 610 10.43 -4.62 -50.59
N SER A 611 10.18 -4.00 -51.74
CA SER A 611 9.54 -4.55 -52.92
C SER A 611 10.46 -5.54 -53.61
N SER A 612 10.50 -6.80 -53.15
CA SER A 612 11.21 -7.86 -53.88
C SER A 612 10.69 -9.27 -53.58
N CYS A 613 9.37 -9.43 -53.46
CA CYS A 613 8.68 -10.72 -53.55
C CYS A 613 7.38 -10.56 -54.36
N MET A 614 7.51 -10.10 -55.61
CA MET A 614 6.48 -10.32 -56.64
C MET A 614 7.12 -11.16 -57.73
N GLY A 615 6.75 -12.44 -57.76
CA GLY A 615 7.09 -13.36 -58.82
C GLY A 615 6.05 -14.47 -58.87
N LEU A 616 5.21 -14.41 -59.91
CA LEU A 616 4.30 -15.45 -60.42
C LEU A 616 2.99 -15.63 -59.61
N SER A 617 1.78 -15.64 -60.18
CA SER A 617 1.32 -15.55 -61.57
C SER A 617 -0.16 -15.14 -61.58
N ARG A 618 -0.56 -14.34 -62.57
CA ARG A 618 -1.95 -14.04 -62.91
C ARG A 618 -2.52 -15.20 -63.73
N SER A 619 -3.66 -15.77 -63.34
CA SER A 619 -4.66 -16.22 -64.32
C SER A 619 -6.08 -16.25 -63.75
N LYS A 620 -6.92 -15.39 -64.34
CA LYS A 620 -8.33 -15.61 -64.72
C LYS A 620 -9.22 -16.42 -63.77
N TYR A 621 -10.21 -15.78 -63.15
CA TYR A 621 -11.61 -15.93 -63.58
C TYR A 621 -12.44 -14.74 -63.08
N ASP A 622 -13.30 -14.28 -63.98
CA ASP A 622 -14.08 -13.05 -63.95
C ASP A 622 -15.56 -13.40 -63.69
N ARG A 623 -16.30 -12.48 -63.04
CA ARG A 623 -17.76 -12.26 -63.08
C ARG A 623 -18.76 -13.33 -62.57
N ASN A 624 -19.56 -12.93 -61.57
CA ASN A 624 -21.03 -12.78 -61.58
C ASN A 624 -21.53 -12.71 -60.12
N SER A 625 -21.96 -11.55 -59.60
CA SER A 625 -23.28 -10.89 -59.73
C SER A 625 -24.36 -11.42 -58.78
N LYS A 626 -24.95 -10.49 -58.00
CA LYS A 626 -26.29 -10.52 -57.35
C LYS A 626 -26.45 -11.52 -56.18
N SER A 627 -27.26 -11.35 -55.15
CA SER A 627 -28.08 -10.27 -54.58
C SER A 627 -28.84 -10.91 -53.40
N HIS A 628 -29.25 -10.07 -52.43
CA HIS A 628 -30.42 -10.21 -51.56
C HIS A 628 -30.36 -10.99 -50.24
N TYR A 629 -30.88 -10.25 -49.24
CA TYR A 629 -31.30 -10.50 -47.86
C TYR A 629 -30.24 -10.52 -46.76
#